data_AF-A0A267DLX0-F1
#
_entry.id   AF-A0A267DLX0-F1
#
_cell.length_a   1.000
_cell.length_b   1.000
_cell.length_c   1.000
_cell.angle_alpha   90.00
_cell.angle_beta   90.00
_cell.angle_gamma   90.00
#
_symmetry.space_group_name_H-M   'P 1'
#
loop_
_entity.id
_entity.type
_entity.pdbx_description
1 polymer ?
#
loop_
_entity_poly.entity_id
_entity_poly.type
_entity_poly.pdbx_seq_one_letter_code
_entity_poly.pdbx_strand_id
1 'polypeptide(L)'
;MSGAFMDASCGIGLIMGTGSNVCYMERICNIPKWQSLTGHSPSEFQEYEYVIVNTEWGAFGDNGVIKFLKTEFDFQLDNESLYAGTYTFEKLFSGMYLGELARVTLVKLCDEGLVFGGQPSPALLTPGSFPSSFISRVEQDNHRDLSQTYRCLKELKLSSISDEDYHVVRYLANALSVRAAQIVAAGLSVFVERVQRTEVAIAVDGSLFTKHPVLPGLIQEFLDKYCPRTHTRLIHAEDGSGKGAAFTAAVVDRFRRDETSNGE
;
A
#
# COMPACT_ATOMS: atom_id res chain seq x y z
N MET A 1 10.30 -13.23 -3.21
CA MET A 1 10.59 -14.67 -3.40
C MET A 1 9.35 -15.47 -3.78
N SER A 2 8.28 -15.51 -2.97
CA SER A 2 7.03 -16.24 -3.33
C SER A 2 6.48 -15.84 -4.71
N GLY A 3 6.42 -14.52 -5.00
CA GLY A 3 6.04 -14.01 -6.32
C GLY A 3 6.88 -14.53 -7.48
N ALA A 4 8.21 -14.55 -7.33
CA ALA A 4 9.15 -15.02 -8.36
C ALA A 4 9.06 -16.52 -8.63
N PHE A 5 8.56 -17.30 -7.66
CA PHE A 5 8.26 -18.71 -7.86
C PHE A 5 7.00 -18.92 -8.71
N MET A 6 5.99 -18.05 -8.55
CA MET A 6 4.75 -18.11 -9.33
C MET A 6 4.91 -17.52 -10.74
N ASP A 7 5.76 -16.50 -10.88
CA ASP A 7 5.91 -15.73 -12.11
C ASP A 7 7.37 -15.29 -12.29
N ALA A 8 8.01 -15.79 -13.35
CA ALA A 8 9.41 -15.46 -13.66
C ALA A 8 9.66 -13.97 -13.96
N SER A 9 8.62 -13.23 -14.36
CA SER A 9 8.70 -11.78 -14.57
C SER A 9 8.57 -10.98 -13.27
N CYS A 10 8.30 -11.62 -12.14
CA CYS A 10 8.11 -10.94 -10.86
C CYS A 10 9.39 -10.20 -10.46
N GLY A 11 9.33 -8.87 -10.50
CA GLY A 11 10.43 -7.98 -10.14
C GLY A 11 10.19 -7.22 -8.85
N ILE A 12 8.94 -7.17 -8.37
CA ILE A 12 8.50 -6.31 -7.27
C ILE A 12 7.62 -7.12 -6.32
N GLY A 13 7.84 -6.96 -5.03
CA GLY A 13 6.95 -7.41 -3.97
C GLY A 13 6.34 -6.20 -3.24
N LEU A 14 5.03 -6.21 -3.06
CA LEU A 14 4.27 -5.16 -2.36
C LEU A 14 3.48 -5.79 -1.20
N ILE A 15 3.59 -5.18 -0.03
CA ILE A 15 2.66 -5.40 1.08
C ILE A 15 1.70 -4.21 1.13
N MET A 16 0.41 -4.50 1.14
CA MET A 16 -0.66 -3.51 1.25
C MET A 16 -1.77 -4.05 2.18
N GLY A 17 -1.51 -3.93 3.48
CA GLY A 17 -2.38 -4.40 4.56
C GLY A 17 -2.54 -3.32 5.61
N THR A 18 -2.31 -3.65 6.89
CA THR A 18 -2.27 -2.66 7.98
C THR A 18 -1.25 -1.57 7.71
N GLY A 19 -0.01 -1.96 7.40
CA GLY A 19 1.02 -1.08 6.85
C GLY A 19 1.24 -1.34 5.37
N SER A 20 2.27 -0.72 4.82
CA SER A 20 2.69 -0.95 3.45
C SER A 20 4.20 -0.86 3.27
N ASN A 21 4.76 -1.80 2.52
CA ASN A 21 6.17 -1.78 2.15
C ASN A 21 6.37 -2.37 0.75
N VAL A 22 7.46 -2.00 0.09
CA VAL A 22 7.89 -2.55 -1.19
C VAL A 22 9.29 -3.12 -1.08
N CYS A 23 9.50 -4.25 -1.74
CA CYS A 23 10.82 -4.71 -2.13
C CYS A 23 10.88 -4.91 -3.64
N TYR A 24 12.07 -4.80 -4.23
CA TYR A 24 12.25 -5.01 -5.66
C TYR A 24 13.63 -5.59 -5.95
N MET A 25 13.77 -6.15 -7.15
CA MET A 25 15.03 -6.64 -7.68
C MET A 25 15.83 -5.48 -8.29
N GLU A 26 16.99 -5.17 -7.71
CA GLU A 26 17.90 -4.11 -8.16
C GLU A 26 19.21 -4.72 -8.67
N ARG A 27 19.84 -4.08 -9.66
CA ARG A 27 21.17 -4.49 -10.13
C ARG A 27 22.21 -4.05 -9.11
N ILE A 28 23.14 -4.92 -8.77
CA ILE A 28 24.19 -4.61 -7.78
C ILE A 28 25.00 -3.36 -8.19
N CYS A 29 25.26 -3.19 -9.49
CA CYS A 29 25.96 -2.02 -10.02
C CYS A 29 25.25 -0.68 -9.78
N ASN A 30 23.94 -0.69 -9.49
CA ASN A 30 23.14 0.49 -9.18
C ASN A 30 23.18 0.88 -7.69
N ILE A 31 23.96 0.18 -6.87
CA ILE A 31 24.06 0.40 -5.41
C ILE A 31 25.46 0.93 -5.07
N PRO A 32 25.67 2.25 -5.04
CA PRO A 32 26.98 2.84 -4.76
C PRO A 32 27.58 2.43 -3.41
N LYS A 33 26.72 2.13 -2.43
CA LYS A 33 27.12 1.69 -1.08
C LYS A 33 27.43 0.19 -0.98
N TRP A 34 27.35 -0.58 -2.06
CA TRP A 34 27.50 -2.04 -2.02
C TRP A 34 28.80 -2.45 -1.33
N GLN A 35 29.93 -1.97 -1.82
CA GLN A 35 31.24 -2.29 -1.26
C GLN A 35 31.37 -1.90 0.21
N SER A 36 30.84 -0.75 0.61
CA SER A 36 30.87 -0.32 2.02
C SER A 36 29.98 -1.18 2.92
N LEU A 37 28.94 -1.80 2.39
CA LEU A 37 28.01 -2.64 3.15
C LEU A 37 28.46 -4.10 3.23
N THR A 38 29.09 -4.62 2.17
CA THR A 38 29.41 -6.04 2.05
C THR A 38 30.90 -6.33 2.19
N GLY A 39 31.77 -5.32 2.06
CA GLY A 39 33.22 -5.50 1.98
C GLY A 39 33.72 -5.94 0.61
N HIS A 40 32.82 -6.18 -0.35
CA HIS A 40 33.12 -6.74 -1.67
C HIS A 40 32.76 -5.75 -2.78
N SER A 41 33.65 -5.58 -3.74
CA SER A 41 33.34 -4.84 -4.98
C SER A 41 32.18 -5.51 -5.72
N PRO A 42 31.31 -4.74 -6.41
CA PRO A 42 30.33 -5.30 -7.36
C PRO A 42 30.94 -6.31 -8.35
N SER A 43 32.21 -6.13 -8.74
CA SER A 43 32.92 -7.03 -9.64
C SER A 43 33.29 -8.39 -9.02
N GLU A 44 33.32 -8.50 -7.69
CA GLU A 44 33.58 -9.76 -6.98
C GLU A 44 32.34 -10.68 -6.96
N PHE A 45 31.15 -10.12 -7.21
CA PHE A 45 29.88 -10.86 -7.34
C PHE A 45 29.57 -11.21 -8.80
N GLN A 46 30.55 -11.63 -9.60
CA GLN A 46 30.34 -11.96 -11.02
C GLN A 46 29.24 -13.01 -11.27
N GLU A 47 28.95 -13.88 -10.31
CA GLU A 47 27.85 -14.85 -10.38
C GLU A 47 26.45 -14.25 -10.16
N TYR A 48 26.33 -13.08 -9.52
CA TYR A 48 25.06 -12.52 -9.09
C TYR A 48 24.91 -11.08 -9.61
N GLU A 49 24.02 -10.87 -10.57
CA GLU A 49 23.79 -9.54 -11.13
C GLU A 49 22.82 -8.69 -10.26
N TYR A 50 21.97 -9.34 -9.47
CA TYR A 50 20.84 -8.71 -8.79
C TYR A 50 20.80 -8.98 -7.28
N VAL A 51 20.18 -8.05 -6.55
CA VAL A 51 19.87 -8.17 -5.13
C VAL A 51 18.46 -7.66 -4.85
N ILE A 52 17.78 -8.25 -3.87
CA ILE A 52 16.49 -7.75 -3.38
C ILE A 52 16.76 -6.60 -2.43
N VAL A 53 16.19 -5.43 -2.73
CA VAL A 53 16.22 -4.26 -1.86
C VAL A 53 14.90 -4.13 -1.14
N ASN A 54 14.93 -4.23 0.20
CA ASN A 54 13.84 -3.77 1.04
C ASN A 54 13.91 -2.23 1.15
N THR A 55 12.84 -1.56 0.77
CA THR A 55 12.84 -0.10 0.62
C THR A 55 12.44 0.64 1.88
N GLU A 56 11.64 0.01 2.74
CA GLU A 56 10.97 0.67 3.87
C GLU A 56 10.28 1.97 3.43
N TRP A 57 9.58 1.92 2.27
CA TRP A 57 9.07 3.12 1.59
C TRP A 57 8.05 3.93 2.41
N GLY A 58 7.55 3.40 3.53
CA GLY A 58 6.57 4.07 4.36
C GLY A 58 7.09 5.40 4.90
N ALA A 59 8.41 5.49 5.17
CA ALA A 59 9.10 6.67 5.64
C ALA A 59 9.44 7.69 4.52
N PHE A 60 9.09 7.41 3.26
CA PHE A 60 9.25 8.38 2.19
C PHE A 60 8.50 9.66 2.55
N GLY A 61 9.14 10.82 2.42
CA GLY A 61 8.48 12.09 2.71
C GLY A 61 8.49 12.57 4.16
N ASP A 62 9.06 11.80 5.10
CA ASP A 62 9.23 12.22 6.51
C ASP A 62 10.10 13.49 6.62
N ASN A 63 11.00 13.70 5.66
CA ASN A 63 11.78 14.93 5.49
C ASN A 63 11.00 16.09 4.82
N GLY A 64 9.70 15.92 4.57
CA GLY A 64 8.82 16.94 3.99
C GLY A 64 8.76 16.98 2.47
N VAL A 65 9.47 16.12 1.72
CA VAL A 65 9.50 16.22 0.24
C VAL A 65 8.15 15.91 -0.42
N ILE A 66 7.26 15.19 0.26
CA ILE A 66 5.89 14.89 -0.22
C ILE A 66 4.83 15.78 0.39
N LYS A 67 5.20 16.87 1.09
CA LYS A 67 4.24 17.74 1.78
C LYS A 67 3.13 18.25 0.85
N PHE A 68 3.43 18.42 -0.43
CA PHE A 68 2.48 18.85 -1.46
C PHE A 68 1.35 17.84 -1.74
N LEU A 69 1.50 16.57 -1.35
CA LEU A 69 0.47 15.54 -1.47
C LEU A 69 -0.51 15.53 -0.28
N LYS A 70 -0.16 16.21 0.83
CA LYS A 70 -0.91 16.16 2.08
C LYS A 70 -1.98 17.24 2.13
N THR A 71 -3.19 16.84 2.47
CA THR A 71 -4.32 17.70 2.82
C THR A 71 -4.31 18.03 4.31
N GLU A 72 -5.19 18.93 4.76
CA GLU A 72 -5.38 19.20 6.20
C GLU A 72 -5.75 17.94 6.99
N PHE A 73 -6.52 17.01 6.38
CA PHE A 73 -6.90 15.74 7.00
C PHE A 73 -5.71 14.81 7.20
N ASP A 74 -4.76 14.78 6.25
CA ASP A 74 -3.54 14.00 6.38
C ASP A 74 -2.64 14.56 7.49
N PHE A 75 -2.55 15.89 7.62
CA PHE A 75 -1.81 16.52 8.72
C PHE A 75 -2.45 16.27 10.08
N GLN A 76 -3.79 16.35 10.17
CA GLN A 76 -4.49 16.05 11.40
C GLN A 76 -4.27 14.59 11.82
N LEU A 77 -4.47 13.64 10.89
CA LEU A 77 -4.23 12.22 11.13
C LEU A 77 -2.78 11.94 11.57
N ASP A 78 -1.79 12.56 10.91
CA ASP A 78 -0.38 12.39 11.27
C ASP A 78 -0.09 12.90 12.69
N ASN A 79 -0.58 14.10 13.04
CA ASN A 79 -0.40 14.71 14.35
C ASN A 79 -1.06 13.91 15.49
N GLU A 80 -2.20 13.27 15.23
CA GLU A 80 -2.94 12.44 16.20
C GLU A 80 -2.44 10.98 16.23
N SER A 81 -1.55 10.59 15.32
CA SER A 81 -0.99 9.23 15.27
C SER A 81 0.03 8.99 16.39
N LEU A 82 0.31 7.71 16.67
CA LEU A 82 1.28 7.31 17.69
C LEU A 82 2.70 7.87 17.44
N TYR A 83 3.06 8.04 16.17
CA TYR A 83 4.38 8.54 15.76
C TYR A 83 4.20 9.66 14.74
N ALA A 84 3.93 10.88 15.22
CA ALA A 84 3.78 12.05 14.36
C ALA A 84 5.05 12.34 13.56
N GLY A 85 4.90 12.64 12.27
CA GLY A 85 6.00 12.98 11.37
C GLY A 85 6.83 11.79 10.87
N THR A 86 6.44 10.55 11.21
CA THR A 86 7.09 9.34 10.70
C THR A 86 6.12 8.49 9.86
N TYR A 87 6.67 7.68 8.96
CA TYR A 87 5.89 6.80 8.07
C TYR A 87 4.83 7.58 7.27
N THR A 88 5.17 8.78 6.85
CA THR A 88 4.18 9.73 6.36
C THR A 88 3.71 9.44 4.95
N PHE A 89 4.42 8.63 4.16
CA PHE A 89 3.91 8.08 2.91
C PHE A 89 2.91 6.96 3.16
N GLU A 90 3.21 6.05 4.10
CA GLU A 90 2.30 4.95 4.46
C GLU A 90 0.94 5.48 4.93
N LYS A 91 0.95 6.56 5.71
CA LYS A 91 -0.25 7.24 6.23
C LYS A 91 -1.23 7.74 5.17
N LEU A 92 -0.79 7.90 3.92
CA LEU A 92 -1.65 8.40 2.84
C LEU A 92 -2.63 7.34 2.32
N PHE A 93 -2.36 6.05 2.52
CA PHE A 93 -3.13 5.00 1.84
C PHE A 93 -3.21 3.64 2.54
N SER A 94 -2.38 3.35 3.55
CA SER A 94 -2.36 2.00 4.13
C SER A 94 -3.65 1.68 4.90
N GLY A 95 -3.89 0.40 5.17
CA GLY A 95 -5.13 -0.06 5.79
C GLY A 95 -5.34 0.44 7.21
N MET A 96 -4.27 0.80 7.94
CA MET A 96 -4.39 1.43 9.26
C MET A 96 -4.96 2.85 9.17
N TYR A 97 -4.64 3.60 8.10
CA TYR A 97 -4.89 5.04 8.03
C TYR A 97 -6.00 5.41 7.04
N LEU A 98 -6.30 4.59 6.03
CA LEU A 98 -7.31 4.90 5.01
C LEU A 98 -8.70 5.14 5.60
N GLY A 99 -9.11 4.31 6.56
CA GLY A 99 -10.39 4.49 7.25
C GLY A 99 -10.37 5.65 8.25
N GLU A 100 -9.24 5.85 8.94
CA GLU A 100 -9.08 6.96 9.88
C GLU A 100 -9.13 8.32 9.17
N LEU A 101 -8.58 8.40 7.96
CA LEU A 101 -8.67 9.59 7.13
C LEU A 101 -10.11 9.91 6.75
N ALA A 102 -10.92 8.88 6.45
CA ALA A 102 -12.35 9.05 6.23
C ALA A 102 -13.05 9.53 7.51
N ARG A 103 -12.71 8.97 8.68
CA ARG A 103 -13.27 9.39 9.97
C ARG A 103 -13.00 10.86 10.25
N VAL A 104 -11.74 11.29 10.16
CA VAL A 104 -11.32 12.67 10.42
C VAL A 104 -12.03 13.63 9.46
N THR A 105 -12.16 13.25 8.18
CA THR A 105 -12.93 14.02 7.20
C THR A 105 -14.41 14.12 7.59
N LEU A 106 -15.05 13.02 7.98
CA LEU A 106 -16.45 12.99 8.39
C LEU A 106 -16.71 13.76 9.68
N VAL A 107 -15.80 13.74 10.65
CA VAL A 107 -15.88 14.58 11.86
C VAL A 107 -15.89 16.05 11.46
N LYS A 108 -14.95 16.48 10.61
CA LYS A 108 -14.87 17.86 10.14
C LYS A 108 -16.14 18.30 9.40
N LEU A 109 -16.65 17.49 8.48
CA LEU A 109 -17.89 17.77 7.77
C LEU A 109 -19.10 17.82 8.72
N CYS A 110 -19.12 16.97 9.74
CA CYS A 110 -20.16 16.97 10.76
C CYS A 110 -20.09 18.25 11.62
N ASP A 111 -18.90 18.65 12.07
CA ASP A 111 -18.73 19.89 12.85
C ASP A 111 -19.14 21.14 12.06
N GLU A 112 -19.03 21.10 10.73
CA GLU A 112 -19.50 22.15 9.82
C GLU A 112 -21.00 22.06 9.47
N GLY A 113 -21.70 21.06 10.00
CA GLY A 113 -23.14 20.85 9.76
C GLY A 113 -23.47 20.34 8.36
N LEU A 114 -22.49 19.85 7.61
CA LEU A 114 -22.65 19.38 6.23
C LEU A 114 -23.15 17.94 6.14
N VAL A 115 -22.91 17.14 7.17
CA VAL A 115 -23.39 15.76 7.28
C VAL A 115 -23.98 15.48 8.67
N PHE A 116 -24.81 14.45 8.76
CA PHE A 116 -25.35 13.90 10.01
C PHE A 116 -26.08 14.94 10.88
N GLY A 117 -26.66 15.98 10.25
CA GLY A 117 -27.31 17.10 10.94
C GLY A 117 -26.39 17.86 11.91
N GLY A 118 -25.07 17.76 11.73
CA GLY A 118 -24.08 18.33 12.62
C GLY A 118 -24.02 17.71 14.02
N GLN A 119 -24.48 16.46 14.17
CA GLN A 119 -24.51 15.76 15.45
C GLN A 119 -23.64 14.49 15.39
N PRO A 120 -22.36 14.58 15.80
CA PRO A 120 -21.49 13.43 15.78
C PRO A 120 -21.90 12.41 16.86
N SER A 121 -21.69 11.13 16.59
CA SER A 121 -21.81 10.10 17.62
C SER A 121 -20.50 9.96 18.41
N PRO A 122 -20.54 9.43 19.65
CA PRO A 122 -19.32 9.06 20.36
C PRO A 122 -18.41 8.10 19.58
N ALA A 123 -19.00 7.21 18.76
CA ALA A 123 -18.23 6.31 17.91
C ALA A 123 -17.47 7.08 16.82
N LEU A 124 -18.11 8.02 16.12
CA LEU A 124 -17.44 8.83 15.09
C LEU A 124 -16.27 9.66 15.65
N LEU A 125 -16.40 10.14 16.89
CA LEU A 125 -15.34 10.90 17.58
C LEU A 125 -14.19 10.04 18.10
N THR A 126 -14.35 8.71 18.14
CA THR A 126 -13.30 7.81 18.66
C THR A 126 -12.30 7.45 17.56
N PRO A 127 -10.98 7.71 17.73
CA PRO A 127 -9.96 7.31 16.77
C PRO A 127 -10.01 5.80 16.47
N GLY A 128 -9.83 5.43 15.20
CA GLY A 128 -9.84 4.04 14.74
C GLY A 128 -11.23 3.39 14.66
N SER A 129 -12.31 4.11 14.95
CA SER A 129 -13.69 3.59 14.87
C SER A 129 -14.19 3.36 13.45
N PHE A 130 -13.49 3.90 12.46
CA PHE A 130 -13.78 3.74 11.05
C PHE A 130 -12.66 2.92 10.40
N PRO A 131 -12.70 1.58 10.45
CA PRO A 131 -11.66 0.75 9.87
C PRO A 131 -11.67 0.82 8.34
N SER A 132 -10.55 0.52 7.70
CA SER A 132 -10.47 0.45 6.22
C SER A 132 -11.46 -0.56 5.60
N SER A 133 -11.93 -1.55 6.37
CA SER A 133 -13.00 -2.46 5.92
C SER A 133 -14.32 -1.72 5.66
N PHE A 134 -14.59 -0.58 6.31
CA PHE A 134 -15.76 0.23 6.00
C PHE A 134 -15.65 0.82 4.60
N ILE A 135 -14.48 1.34 4.22
CA ILE A 135 -14.21 1.83 2.85
C ILE A 135 -14.43 0.71 1.84
N SER A 136 -13.84 -0.47 2.08
CA SER A 136 -14.02 -1.63 1.20
C SER A 136 -15.48 -2.07 1.06
N ARG A 137 -16.30 -1.98 2.12
CA ARG A 137 -17.73 -2.31 2.07
C ARG A 137 -18.53 -1.24 1.32
N VAL A 138 -18.29 0.03 1.61
CA VAL A 138 -18.95 1.16 0.93
C VAL A 138 -18.68 1.12 -0.58
N GLU A 139 -17.48 0.76 -1.01
CA GLU A 139 -17.13 0.60 -2.43
C GLU A 139 -17.80 -0.60 -3.12
N GLN A 140 -18.51 -1.48 -2.39
CA GLN A 140 -19.35 -2.53 -3.00
C GLN A 140 -20.74 -2.00 -3.40
N ASP A 141 -21.14 -0.85 -2.86
CA ASP A 141 -22.41 -0.22 -3.19
C ASP A 141 -22.42 0.33 -4.63
N ASN A 142 -23.60 0.40 -5.22
CA ASN A 142 -23.82 0.98 -6.55
C ASN A 142 -24.91 2.07 -6.48
N HIS A 143 -25.18 2.78 -7.58
CA HIS A 143 -26.13 3.92 -7.55
C HIS A 143 -27.56 3.55 -7.11
N ARG A 144 -27.91 2.26 -7.08
CA ARG A 144 -29.24 1.76 -6.70
C ARG A 144 -29.27 1.06 -5.35
N ASP A 145 -28.12 0.63 -4.84
CA ASP A 145 -28.00 -0.12 -3.58
C ASP A 145 -26.89 0.52 -2.73
N LEU A 146 -27.31 1.14 -1.62
CA LEU A 146 -26.45 1.76 -0.60
C LEU A 146 -26.46 0.94 0.71
N SER A 147 -26.78 -0.35 0.64
CA SER A 147 -27.00 -1.17 1.83
C SER A 147 -25.72 -1.38 2.65
N GLN A 148 -24.54 -1.38 2.04
CA GLN A 148 -23.29 -1.47 2.79
C GLN A 148 -22.99 -0.17 3.53
N THR A 149 -23.19 0.97 2.88
CA THR A 149 -23.05 2.29 3.50
C THR A 149 -24.01 2.42 4.68
N TYR A 150 -25.27 2.00 4.51
CA TYR A 150 -26.25 1.95 5.61
C TYR A 150 -25.74 1.12 6.80
N ARG A 151 -25.24 -0.10 6.55
CA ARG A 151 -24.70 -0.96 7.62
C ARG A 151 -23.51 -0.32 8.32
N CYS A 152 -22.58 0.28 7.58
CA CYS A 152 -21.42 0.98 8.13
C CYS A 152 -21.86 2.14 9.05
N LEU A 153 -22.77 2.99 8.59
CA LEU A 153 -23.23 4.14 9.38
C LEU A 153 -24.07 3.74 10.59
N LYS A 154 -24.81 2.62 10.52
CA LYS A 154 -25.50 2.06 11.69
C LYS A 154 -24.54 1.61 12.79
N GLU A 155 -23.39 1.05 12.43
CA GLU A 155 -22.34 0.70 13.41
C GLU A 155 -21.79 1.92 14.15
N LEU A 156 -21.79 3.09 13.50
CA LEU A 156 -21.40 4.36 14.11
C LEU A 156 -22.48 4.96 15.05
N LYS A 157 -23.68 4.37 15.14
CA LYS A 157 -24.74 4.82 16.08
C LYS A 157 -25.07 6.33 15.97
N LEU A 158 -25.09 6.86 14.76
CA LEU A 158 -25.49 8.25 14.48
C LEU A 158 -26.99 8.43 14.74
N SER A 159 -27.37 9.57 15.32
CA SER A 159 -28.76 9.90 15.69
C SER A 159 -29.55 10.51 14.53
N SER A 160 -28.86 11.17 13.60
CA SER A 160 -29.43 11.81 12.40
C SER A 160 -28.63 11.37 11.18
N ILE A 161 -29.29 10.69 10.25
CA ILE A 161 -28.71 10.32 8.95
C ILE A 161 -29.77 10.63 7.89
N SER A 162 -29.40 11.46 6.92
CA SER A 162 -30.17 11.80 5.72
C SER A 162 -29.82 10.89 4.54
N ASP A 163 -30.62 10.92 3.48
CA ASP A 163 -30.30 10.17 2.26
C ASP A 163 -29.03 10.71 1.58
N GLU A 164 -28.83 12.03 1.63
CA GLU A 164 -27.62 12.69 1.13
C GLU A 164 -26.34 12.23 1.85
N ASP A 165 -26.41 11.93 3.16
CA ASP A 165 -25.26 11.47 3.94
C ASP A 165 -24.67 10.17 3.36
N TYR A 166 -25.51 9.24 2.88
CA TYR A 166 -25.04 8.01 2.27
C TYR A 166 -24.24 8.29 0.99
N HIS A 167 -24.68 9.27 0.18
CA HIS A 167 -23.99 9.67 -1.02
C HIS A 167 -22.66 10.37 -0.73
N VAL A 168 -22.60 11.22 0.30
CA VAL A 168 -21.36 11.87 0.73
C VAL A 168 -20.34 10.85 1.23
N VAL A 169 -20.76 9.89 2.06
CA VAL A 169 -19.87 8.84 2.59
C VAL A 169 -19.33 7.96 1.46
N ARG A 170 -20.17 7.62 0.48
CA ARG A 170 -19.73 6.86 -0.69
C ARG A 170 -18.79 7.65 -1.59
N TYR A 171 -19.06 8.93 -1.82
CA TYR A 171 -18.16 9.79 -2.57
C TYR A 171 -16.80 9.90 -1.89
N LEU A 172 -16.78 10.06 -0.57
CA LEU A 172 -15.55 10.11 0.22
C LEU A 172 -14.76 8.79 0.12
N ALA A 173 -15.43 7.65 0.29
CA ALA A 173 -14.80 6.34 0.14
C ALA A 173 -14.13 6.21 -1.23
N ASN A 174 -14.85 6.58 -2.30
CA ASN A 174 -14.33 6.50 -3.66
C ASN A 174 -13.14 7.42 -3.88
N ALA A 175 -13.24 8.67 -3.43
CA ALA A 175 -12.16 9.66 -3.55
C ALA A 175 -10.89 9.18 -2.85
N LEU A 176 -11.02 8.59 -1.65
CA LEU A 176 -9.90 8.03 -0.90
C LEU A 176 -9.31 6.80 -1.57
N SER A 177 -10.12 5.89 -2.12
CA SER A 177 -9.66 4.70 -2.83
C SER A 177 -8.94 5.05 -4.14
N VAL A 178 -9.45 6.01 -4.91
CA VAL A 178 -8.79 6.51 -6.12
C VAL A 178 -7.47 7.19 -5.77
N ARG A 179 -7.45 8.04 -4.74
CA ARG A 179 -6.23 8.69 -4.25
C ARG A 179 -5.18 7.68 -3.82
N ALA A 180 -5.59 6.69 -3.03
CA ALA A 180 -4.72 5.61 -2.57
C ALA A 180 -4.11 4.83 -3.74
N ALA A 181 -4.93 4.42 -4.70
CA ALA A 181 -4.47 3.72 -5.90
C ALA A 181 -3.47 4.55 -6.71
N GLN A 182 -3.76 5.84 -6.88
CA GLN A 182 -2.93 6.75 -7.66
C GLN A 182 -1.54 6.94 -7.03
N ILE A 183 -1.49 7.14 -5.71
CA ILE A 183 -0.24 7.31 -4.95
C ILE A 183 0.58 6.02 -4.99
N VAL A 184 -0.05 4.86 -4.76
CA VAL A 184 0.63 3.55 -4.81
C VAL A 184 1.18 3.28 -6.21
N ALA A 185 0.40 3.48 -7.26
CA ALA A 185 0.84 3.29 -8.64
C ALA A 185 1.99 4.24 -9.01
N ALA A 186 1.96 5.49 -8.53
CA ALA A 186 3.05 6.45 -8.75
C ALA A 186 4.35 6.04 -8.03
N GLY A 187 4.26 5.46 -6.83
CA GLY A 187 5.43 4.89 -6.15
C GLY A 187 5.95 3.63 -6.87
N LEU A 188 5.04 2.75 -7.29
CA LEU A 188 5.38 1.51 -8.00
C LEU A 188 6.01 1.77 -9.37
N SER A 189 5.59 2.81 -10.10
CA SER A 189 6.14 3.12 -11.43
C SER A 189 7.65 3.37 -11.39
N VAL A 190 8.16 3.97 -10.31
CA VAL A 190 9.60 4.14 -10.09
C VAL A 190 10.30 2.79 -10.03
N PHE A 191 9.77 1.84 -9.27
CA PHE A 191 10.35 0.50 -9.18
C PHE A 191 10.22 -0.29 -10.48
N VAL A 192 9.11 -0.13 -11.21
CA VAL A 192 8.94 -0.74 -12.54
C VAL A 192 10.02 -0.23 -13.50
N GLU A 193 10.30 1.07 -13.49
CA GLU A 193 11.39 1.66 -14.28
C GLU A 193 12.77 1.14 -13.83
N ARG A 194 13.02 1.01 -12.53
CA ARG A 194 14.29 0.49 -12.01
C ARG A 194 14.55 -0.98 -12.37
N VAL A 195 13.50 -1.79 -12.43
CA VAL A 195 13.61 -3.20 -12.82
C VAL A 195 14.06 -3.35 -14.29
N GLN A 196 13.83 -2.35 -15.14
CA GLN A 196 14.29 -2.30 -16.53
C GLN A 196 13.91 -3.51 -17.39
N ARG A 197 12.67 -4.00 -17.23
CA ARG A 197 12.11 -5.10 -18.04
C ARG A 197 10.90 -4.63 -18.85
N THR A 198 10.63 -5.30 -19.97
CA THR A 198 9.43 -5.06 -20.80
C THR A 198 8.17 -5.64 -20.15
N GLU A 199 8.33 -6.64 -19.28
CA GLU A 199 7.26 -7.20 -18.46
C GLU A 199 7.69 -7.26 -17.00
N VAL A 200 6.80 -6.82 -16.10
CA VAL A 200 7.05 -6.85 -14.65
C VAL A 200 5.78 -7.31 -13.94
N ALA A 201 5.85 -8.50 -13.34
CA ALA A 201 4.88 -8.89 -12.32
C ALA A 201 5.18 -8.21 -10.98
N ILE A 202 4.13 -7.74 -10.32
CA ILE A 202 4.15 -7.16 -8.98
C ILE A 202 3.37 -8.12 -8.08
N ALA A 203 4.09 -8.83 -7.23
CA ALA A 203 3.48 -9.74 -6.26
C ALA A 203 2.96 -8.95 -5.06
N VAL A 204 1.65 -8.97 -4.86
CA VAL A 204 0.99 -8.21 -3.81
C VAL A 204 0.39 -9.16 -2.76
N ASP A 205 0.59 -8.83 -1.49
CA ASP A 205 -0.08 -9.44 -0.35
C ASP A 205 -0.61 -8.34 0.57
N GLY A 206 -1.60 -8.67 1.41
CA GLY A 206 -2.18 -7.78 2.40
C GLY A 206 -3.70 -7.63 2.29
N SER A 207 -4.32 -7.39 3.44
CA SER A 207 -5.77 -7.35 3.59
C SER A 207 -6.44 -6.22 2.82
N LEU A 208 -5.78 -5.07 2.67
CA LEU A 208 -6.36 -3.93 1.96
C LEU A 208 -6.45 -4.26 0.46
N PHE A 209 -5.37 -4.79 -0.13
CA PHE A 209 -5.38 -5.21 -1.53
C PHE A 209 -6.39 -6.34 -1.80
N THR A 210 -6.41 -7.37 -0.96
CA THR A 210 -7.23 -8.57 -1.20
C THR A 210 -8.72 -8.38 -0.95
N LYS A 211 -9.10 -7.50 -0.02
CA LYS A 211 -10.51 -7.32 0.39
C LYS A 211 -11.18 -6.10 -0.22
N HIS A 212 -10.42 -5.14 -0.76
CA HIS A 212 -10.99 -3.94 -1.34
C HIS A 212 -11.42 -4.20 -2.80
N PRO A 213 -12.71 -4.01 -3.16
CA PRO A 213 -13.25 -4.51 -4.42
C PRO A 213 -12.69 -3.83 -5.68
N VAL A 214 -12.40 -2.52 -5.60
CA VAL A 214 -11.98 -1.73 -6.76
C VAL A 214 -10.50 -1.36 -6.77
N LEU A 215 -9.81 -1.44 -5.61
CA LEU A 215 -8.47 -0.88 -5.44
C LEU A 215 -7.42 -1.57 -6.33
N PRO A 216 -7.41 -2.92 -6.47
CA PRO A 216 -6.50 -3.58 -7.41
C PRO A 216 -6.67 -3.10 -8.85
N GLY A 217 -7.92 -2.93 -9.30
CA GLY A 217 -8.24 -2.45 -10.64
C GLY A 217 -7.76 -1.03 -10.88
N LEU A 218 -8.00 -0.14 -9.91
CA LEU A 218 -7.54 1.25 -9.98
C LEU A 218 -6.00 1.33 -10.00
N ILE A 219 -5.30 0.54 -9.19
CA ILE A 219 -3.83 0.52 -9.19
C ILE A 219 -3.32 0.07 -10.57
N GLN A 220 -3.90 -0.98 -11.15
CA GLN A 220 -3.53 -1.46 -12.48
C GLN A 220 -3.77 -0.39 -13.56
N GLU A 221 -4.92 0.28 -13.54
CA GLU A 221 -5.25 1.36 -14.49
C GLU A 221 -4.22 2.50 -14.43
N PHE A 222 -3.83 2.92 -13.22
CA PHE A 222 -2.79 3.95 -13.06
C PHE A 222 -1.41 3.46 -13.46
N LEU A 223 -1.06 2.19 -13.21
CA LEU A 223 0.20 1.61 -13.68
C LEU A 223 0.28 1.58 -15.20
N ASP A 224 -0.79 1.16 -15.87
CA ASP A 224 -0.85 1.14 -17.35
C ASP A 224 -0.64 2.55 -17.93
N LYS A 225 -1.14 3.58 -17.23
CA LYS A 225 -0.94 4.98 -17.59
C LYS A 225 0.48 5.49 -17.30
N TYR A 226 1.06 5.13 -16.16
CA TYR A 226 2.37 5.62 -15.72
C TYR A 226 3.55 4.86 -16.34
N CYS A 227 3.33 3.62 -16.75
CA CYS A 227 4.33 2.72 -17.30
C CYS A 227 3.97 2.25 -18.72
N PRO A 228 3.67 3.14 -19.70
CA PRO A 228 3.12 2.75 -21.00
C PRO A 228 4.07 1.89 -21.87
N ARG A 229 5.34 1.76 -21.47
CA ARG A 229 6.37 0.97 -22.17
C ARG A 229 6.64 -0.39 -21.53
N THR A 230 6.05 -0.67 -20.36
CA THR A 230 6.28 -1.90 -19.61
C THR A 230 4.93 -2.51 -19.28
N HIS A 231 4.73 -3.77 -19.68
CA HIS A 231 3.53 -4.50 -19.31
C HIS A 231 3.61 -4.92 -17.84
N THR A 232 2.82 -4.26 -16.99
CA THR A 232 2.72 -4.56 -15.57
C THR A 232 1.52 -5.45 -15.27
N ARG A 233 1.66 -6.37 -14.32
CA ARG A 233 0.54 -7.16 -13.79
C ARG A 233 0.63 -7.33 -12.29
N LEU A 234 -0.48 -7.12 -11.60
CA LEU A 234 -0.61 -7.42 -10.17
C LEU A 234 -0.95 -8.90 -9.99
N ILE A 235 -0.15 -9.64 -9.21
CA ILE A 235 -0.41 -11.04 -8.88
C ILE A 235 -0.57 -11.19 -7.37
N HIS A 236 -1.60 -11.91 -6.93
CA HIS A 236 -1.80 -12.16 -5.50
C HIS A 236 -0.83 -13.24 -5.01
N ALA A 237 -0.01 -12.92 -4.02
CA ALA A 237 0.93 -13.86 -3.41
C ALA A 237 0.39 -14.36 -2.07
N GLU A 238 -0.40 -15.43 -2.10
CA GLU A 238 -0.91 -16.07 -0.90
C GLU A 238 0.23 -16.61 -0.03
N ASP A 239 0.27 -16.15 1.23
CA ASP A 239 1.31 -16.48 2.22
C ASP A 239 2.71 -16.10 1.70
N GLY A 240 2.85 -14.85 1.27
CA GLY A 240 4.11 -14.32 0.75
C GLY A 240 5.26 -14.40 1.77
N SER A 241 4.95 -14.22 3.05
CA SER A 241 5.91 -14.23 4.15
C SER A 241 6.38 -15.65 4.50
N GLY A 242 5.47 -16.61 4.69
CA GLY A 242 5.81 -18.00 5.03
C GLY A 242 6.56 -18.70 3.89
N LYS A 243 5.95 -18.76 2.70
CA LYS A 243 6.57 -19.39 1.51
C LYS A 243 7.85 -18.67 1.10
N GLY A 244 7.85 -17.34 1.15
CA GLY A 244 9.02 -16.52 0.82
C GLY A 244 10.22 -16.80 1.73
N ALA A 245 9.99 -16.93 3.04
CA ALA A 245 11.03 -17.29 4.00
C ALA A 245 11.58 -18.69 3.72
N ALA A 246 10.72 -19.68 3.46
CA ALA A 246 11.13 -21.04 3.13
C ALA A 246 11.99 -21.10 1.85
N PHE A 247 11.58 -20.42 0.78
CA PHE A 247 12.38 -20.34 -0.44
C PHE A 247 13.73 -19.66 -0.22
N THR A 248 13.77 -18.61 0.59
CA THR A 248 15.03 -17.91 0.92
C THR A 248 15.96 -18.82 1.70
N ALA A 249 15.44 -19.53 2.70
CA ALA A 249 16.21 -20.52 3.46
C ALA A 249 16.76 -21.65 2.57
N ALA A 250 15.95 -22.17 1.65
CA ALA A 250 16.38 -23.21 0.71
C ALA A 250 17.49 -22.72 -0.24
N VAL A 251 17.41 -21.47 -0.71
CA VAL A 251 18.46 -20.86 -1.54
C VAL A 251 19.77 -20.68 -0.76
N VAL A 252 19.69 -20.19 0.49
CA VAL A 252 20.87 -20.04 1.37
C VAL A 252 21.49 -21.40 1.70
N ASP A 253 20.67 -22.42 1.98
CA ASP A 253 21.16 -23.78 2.24
C ASP A 253 21.89 -24.36 1.02
N ARG A 254 21.36 -24.14 -0.20
CA ARG A 254 22.04 -24.54 -1.43
C ARG A 254 23.40 -23.86 -1.58
N PHE A 255 23.49 -22.55 -1.39
CA PHE A 255 24.76 -21.83 -1.48
C PHE A 255 25.81 -22.37 -0.50
N ARG A 256 25.41 -22.66 0.75
CA ARG A 256 26.32 -23.24 1.75
C ARG A 256 26.86 -24.61 1.34
N ARG A 257 26.04 -25.44 0.69
CA ARG A 257 26.45 -26.77 0.20
C ARG A 257 27.40 -26.65 -0.99
N ASP A 258 27.16 -25.71 -1.89
CA ASP A 258 28.02 -25.47 -3.05
C ASP A 258 29.41 -24.93 -2.62
N GLU A 259 29.47 -24.07 -1.60
CA GLU A 259 30.73 -23.61 -0.98
C GLU A 259 31.52 -24.74 -0.30
N THR A 260 30.84 -25.67 0.38
CA THR A 260 31.50 -26.82 1.03
C THR A 260 31.98 -27.86 0.04
N SER A 261 31.31 -28.00 -1.11
CA SER A 261 31.67 -28.96 -2.17
C SER A 261 32.82 -28.48 -3.06
N ASN A 262 33.05 -27.17 -3.16
CA ASN A 262 34.16 -26.57 -3.91
C ASN A 262 35.43 -26.33 -3.06
N GLY A 263 35.37 -26.64 -1.75
CA GLY A 263 36.49 -26.51 -0.80
C GLY A 263 37.24 -27.82 -0.49
N GLU A 264 36.82 -28.95 -1.08
CA GLU A 264 37.52 -30.24 -1.10
C GLU A 264 38.21 -30.47 -2.45
#